data_AF-A0A6N7V5V6-F1
#
_entry.id   AF-A0A6N7V5V6-F1
#
_cell.length_a   1.000
_cell.length_b   1.000
_cell.length_c   1.000
_cell.angle_alpha   90.00
_cell.angle_beta   90.00
_cell.angle_gamma   90.00
#
_symmetry.space_group_name_H-M   'P 1'
#
loop_
_entity.id
_entity.type
_entity.pdbx_description
1 polymer ?
#
loop_
_entity_poly.entity_id
_entity_poly.type
_entity_poly.pdbx_seq_one_letter_code
_entity_poly.pdbx_strand_id
1 'polypeptide(L)'
;MYNILLKASSFVFIIFLGYFLKKKKFFSQEDSKFVNKTVINIILPSAIISSFGSFQKDNSLFILVFLGLLCNLTLIFLGYIFSRKKDSKIKALYMLNFSGYNIGAFTLPFIQNFLGSFGVIAICMFDVGNSISCTGGSYALTTMAINDSNEKNSLKNIFEKLYKSVPFMTYILMLILAIIGIKIPAPIISITSLIGAANGFMAMLMVGLMFEISFKWDYISKAFFILIIRYIFAGITAFIFYNFLPFSLVIRQVLVIAIFAPISALSSYFTEKCDGNSGLSSFASSLSIIFSIIIITFLIIYLEI
;
A
#
# COMPACT_ATOMS: atom_id res chain seq x y z
N MET A 1 13.89 17.35 14.11
CA MET A 1 12.91 18.03 13.22
C MET A 1 13.48 18.39 11.85
N TYR A 2 14.57 19.17 11.73
CA TYR A 2 15.13 19.57 10.42
C TYR A 2 15.48 18.39 9.48
N ASN A 3 16.23 17.39 9.98
CA ASN A 3 16.60 16.21 9.18
C ASN A 3 15.40 15.37 8.73
N ILE A 4 14.34 15.32 9.54
CA ILE A 4 13.09 14.61 9.22
C ILE A 4 12.37 15.32 8.07
N LEU A 5 12.21 16.64 8.18
CA LEU A 5 11.62 17.46 7.13
C LEU A 5 12.42 17.38 5.83
N LEU A 6 13.74 17.40 5.89
CA LEU A 6 14.59 17.21 4.71
C LEU A 6 14.38 15.84 4.06
N LYS A 7 14.38 14.75 4.83
CA LYS A 7 14.14 13.40 4.30
C LYS A 7 12.76 13.26 3.68
N ALA A 8 11.71 13.69 4.39
CA ALA A 8 10.34 13.65 3.88
C ALA A 8 10.20 14.51 2.61
N SER A 9 10.73 15.73 2.62
CA SER A 9 10.75 16.61 1.45
C SER A 9 11.53 16.00 0.27
N SER A 10 12.57 15.22 0.52
CA SER A 10 13.33 14.52 -0.52
C SER A 10 12.45 13.48 -1.23
N PHE A 11 11.62 12.73 -0.50
CA PHE A 11 10.69 11.78 -1.12
C PHE A 11 9.63 12.49 -1.96
N VAL A 12 9.09 13.59 -1.44
CA VAL A 12 8.15 14.44 -2.19
C VAL A 12 8.79 14.99 -3.45
N PHE A 13 10.03 15.48 -3.36
CA PHE A 13 10.79 15.97 -4.50
C PHE A 13 10.99 14.87 -5.57
N ILE A 14 11.37 13.65 -5.17
CA ILE A 14 11.57 12.53 -6.10
C ILE A 14 10.27 12.17 -6.83
N ILE A 15 9.13 12.19 -6.13
CA ILE A 15 7.80 11.97 -6.75
C ILE A 15 7.53 13.04 -7.82
N PHE A 16 7.72 14.32 -7.47
CA PHE A 16 7.52 15.43 -8.41
C PHE A 16 8.48 15.36 -9.60
N LEU A 17 9.74 14.98 -9.35
CA LEU A 17 10.74 14.78 -10.40
C LEU A 17 10.30 13.68 -11.37
N GLY A 18 9.87 12.52 -10.87
CA GLY A 18 9.35 11.43 -11.70
C GLY A 18 8.18 11.86 -12.56
N TYR A 19 7.19 12.53 -11.96
CA TYR A 19 6.03 13.06 -12.67
C TYR A 19 6.42 14.07 -13.75
N PHE A 20 7.32 15.00 -13.43
CA PHE A 20 7.80 16.02 -14.36
C PHE A 20 8.55 15.40 -15.55
N LEU A 21 9.45 14.45 -15.30
CA LEU A 21 10.20 13.76 -16.34
C LEU A 21 9.29 12.92 -17.26
N LYS A 22 8.27 12.26 -16.72
CA LYS A 22 7.20 11.62 -17.51
C LYS A 22 6.49 12.63 -18.40
N LYS A 23 6.11 13.80 -17.86
CA LYS A 23 5.42 14.86 -18.64
C LYS A 23 6.29 15.46 -19.74
N LYS A 24 7.60 15.57 -19.52
CA LYS A 24 8.58 15.98 -20.53
C LYS A 24 8.91 14.90 -21.55
N LYS A 25 8.26 13.73 -21.48
CA LYS A 25 8.53 12.55 -22.33
C LYS A 25 9.96 12.03 -22.23
N PHE A 26 10.68 12.36 -21.15
CA PHE A 26 11.97 11.74 -20.84
C PHE A 26 11.77 10.27 -20.49
N PHE A 27 10.75 9.97 -19.68
CA PHE A 27 10.27 8.61 -19.46
C PHE A 27 9.06 8.32 -20.34
N SER A 28 9.16 7.27 -21.16
CA SER A 28 8.03 6.70 -21.89
C SER A 28 7.12 5.87 -20.96
N GLN A 29 6.00 5.39 -21.50
CA GLN A 29 5.16 4.41 -20.80
C GLN A 29 5.90 3.08 -20.57
N GLU A 30 6.77 2.68 -21.50
CA GLU A 30 7.56 1.45 -21.37
C GLU A 30 8.60 1.58 -20.26
N ASP A 31 9.28 2.73 -20.16
CA ASP A 31 10.22 3.00 -19.08
C ASP A 31 9.52 3.01 -17.72
N SER A 32 8.32 3.58 -17.65
CA SER A 32 7.51 3.56 -16.44
C SER A 32 7.14 2.14 -16.01
N LYS A 33 6.81 1.26 -16.97
CA LYS A 33 6.57 -0.16 -16.72
C LYS A 33 7.84 -0.89 -16.28
N PHE A 34 9.00 -0.57 -16.88
CA PHE A 34 10.29 -1.13 -16.50
C PHE A 34 10.67 -0.75 -15.06
N VAL A 35 10.53 0.53 -14.69
CA VAL A 35 10.78 1.00 -13.32
C VAL A 35 9.86 0.29 -12.33
N ASN A 36 8.55 0.22 -12.61
CA ASN A 36 7.59 -0.51 -11.78
C ASN A 36 7.99 -1.98 -11.61
N LYS A 37 8.29 -2.68 -12.71
CA LYS A 37 8.68 -4.10 -12.67
C LYS A 37 9.95 -4.31 -11.86
N THR A 38 10.93 -3.41 -11.99
CA THR A 38 12.20 -3.47 -11.24
C THR A 38 11.98 -3.24 -9.75
N VAL A 39 11.18 -2.23 -9.38
CA VAL A 39 10.87 -1.94 -7.99
C VAL A 39 10.14 -3.10 -7.34
N ILE A 40 9.04 -3.55 -7.94
CA ILE A 40 8.16 -4.57 -7.34
C ILE A 40 8.82 -5.96 -7.28
N ASN A 41 9.63 -6.34 -8.27
CA ASN A 41 10.12 -7.72 -8.36
C ASN A 41 11.59 -7.90 -7.92
N ILE A 42 12.34 -6.82 -7.72
CA ILE A 42 13.76 -6.91 -7.36
C ILE A 42 14.05 -6.07 -6.10
N ILE A 43 13.76 -4.77 -6.17
CA ILE A 43 14.19 -3.83 -5.13
C ILE A 43 13.40 -4.02 -3.83
N LEU A 44 12.08 -4.05 -3.93
CA LEU A 44 11.19 -4.23 -2.78
C LEU A 44 11.44 -5.58 -2.09
N PRO A 45 11.48 -6.74 -2.79
CA PRO A 45 11.88 -8.01 -2.19
C PRO A 45 13.23 -7.95 -1.46
N SER A 46 14.23 -7.29 -2.05
CA SER A 46 15.55 -7.15 -1.42
C SER A 46 15.52 -6.28 -0.16
N ALA A 47 14.72 -5.20 -0.16
CA ALA A 47 14.51 -4.37 1.03
C ALA A 47 13.82 -5.14 2.16
N ILE A 48 12.88 -6.03 1.82
CA ILE A 48 12.22 -6.92 2.77
C ILE A 48 13.23 -7.91 3.35
N ILE A 49 13.91 -8.70 2.50
CA ILE A 49 14.86 -9.73 2.93
C ILE A 49 15.95 -9.16 3.84
N SER A 50 16.54 -8.01 3.46
CA SER A 50 17.58 -7.36 4.26
C SER A 50 17.07 -6.88 5.62
N SER A 51 15.81 -6.44 5.71
CA SER A 51 15.20 -6.05 6.98
C SER A 51 14.98 -7.24 7.92
N PHE A 52 14.74 -8.44 7.39
CA PHE A 52 14.61 -9.65 8.20
C PHE A 52 15.95 -10.21 8.71
N GLY A 53 17.09 -9.71 8.23
CA GLY A 53 18.42 -10.15 8.69
C GLY A 53 18.67 -9.92 10.19
N SER A 54 18.02 -8.91 10.78
CA SER A 54 18.09 -8.60 12.21
C SER A 54 16.85 -9.04 12.99
N PHE A 55 15.94 -9.80 12.37
CA PHE A 55 14.68 -10.18 13.01
C PHE A 55 14.89 -11.10 14.21
N GLN A 56 14.24 -10.76 15.31
CA GLN A 56 14.04 -11.65 16.45
C GLN A 56 12.59 -12.08 16.47
N LYS A 57 12.36 -13.39 16.64
CA LYS A 57 11.01 -13.97 16.62
C LYS A 57 10.13 -13.32 17.68
N ASP A 58 9.13 -12.58 17.22
CA ASP A 58 8.08 -12.00 18.05
C ASP A 58 6.72 -12.47 17.53
N ASN A 59 6.10 -13.39 18.28
CA ASN A 59 4.80 -13.96 17.92
C ASN A 59 3.66 -12.93 17.96
N SER A 60 3.85 -11.80 18.64
CA SER A 60 2.84 -10.74 18.67
C SER A 60 2.65 -10.08 17.31
N LEU A 61 3.64 -10.15 16.41
CA LEU A 61 3.57 -9.52 15.09
C LEU A 61 2.63 -10.24 14.11
N PHE A 62 2.32 -11.52 14.32
CA PHE A 62 1.41 -12.25 13.42
C PHE A 62 -0.02 -11.73 13.47
N ILE A 63 -0.45 -11.13 14.59
CA ILE A 63 -1.78 -10.52 14.70
C ILE A 63 -1.96 -9.34 13.74
N LEU A 64 -0.84 -8.70 13.33
CA LEU A 64 -0.87 -7.57 12.41
C LEU A 64 -1.39 -7.97 11.02
N VAL A 65 -1.20 -9.24 10.62
CA VAL A 65 -1.78 -9.80 9.39
C VAL A 65 -3.31 -9.72 9.45
N PHE A 66 -3.90 -10.13 10.57
CA PHE A 66 -5.34 -10.07 10.76
C PHE A 66 -5.84 -8.63 10.84
N LEU A 67 -5.09 -7.71 11.46
CA LEU A 67 -5.43 -6.28 11.47
C LEU A 67 -5.46 -5.69 10.06
N GLY A 68 -4.47 -6.00 9.22
CA GLY A 68 -4.42 -5.54 7.83
C GLY A 68 -5.60 -6.03 7.00
N LEU A 69 -5.98 -7.30 7.18
CA LEU A 69 -7.17 -7.88 6.54
C LEU A 69 -8.46 -7.24 7.07
N LEU A 70 -8.61 -7.10 8.39
CA LEU A 70 -9.80 -6.56 9.05
C LEU A 70 -10.07 -5.10 8.63
N CYS A 71 -9.03 -4.27 8.57
CA CYS A 71 -9.15 -2.88 8.11
C CYS A 71 -9.70 -2.82 6.68
N ASN A 72 -9.18 -3.67 5.81
CA ASN A 72 -9.66 -3.75 4.43
C ASN A 72 -11.09 -4.25 4.33
N LEU A 73 -11.45 -5.33 5.02
CA LEU A 73 -12.82 -5.86 5.05
C LEU A 73 -13.81 -4.80 5.54
N THR A 74 -13.42 -4.04 6.57
CA THR A 74 -14.24 -2.93 7.09
C THR A 74 -14.42 -1.84 6.03
N LEU A 75 -13.36 -1.46 5.31
CA LEU A 75 -13.46 -0.47 4.23
C LEU A 75 -14.29 -0.95 3.03
N ILE A 76 -14.20 -2.23 2.66
CA ILE A 76 -15.06 -2.85 1.64
C ILE A 76 -16.53 -2.76 2.09
N PHE A 77 -16.80 -3.10 3.34
CA PHE A 77 -18.14 -3.04 3.92
C PHE A 77 -18.69 -1.60 3.97
N LEU A 78 -17.86 -0.62 4.35
CA LEU A 78 -18.23 0.80 4.27
C LEU A 78 -18.54 1.19 2.81
N GLY A 79 -17.70 0.77 1.86
CA GLY A 79 -17.92 1.00 0.44
C GLY A 79 -19.28 0.47 -0.02
N TYR A 80 -19.66 -0.72 0.44
CA TYR A 80 -20.98 -1.31 0.19
C TYR A 80 -22.11 -0.47 0.82
N ILE A 81 -21.99 -0.06 2.09
CA ILE A 81 -23.01 0.76 2.77
C ILE A 81 -23.25 2.08 2.02
N PHE A 82 -22.17 2.83 1.73
CA PHE A 82 -22.25 4.14 1.09
C PHE A 82 -22.72 4.08 -0.37
N SER A 83 -22.68 2.90 -0.99
CA SER A 83 -23.14 2.67 -2.36
C SER A 83 -24.37 1.77 -2.48
N ARG A 84 -25.00 1.36 -1.36
CA ARG A 84 -26.11 0.38 -1.36
C ARG A 84 -27.26 0.76 -2.30
N LYS A 85 -27.57 2.05 -2.39
CA LYS A 85 -28.62 2.63 -3.25
C LYS A 85 -28.12 3.18 -4.58
N LYS A 86 -26.85 2.96 -4.93
CA LYS A 86 -26.22 3.43 -6.17
C LYS A 86 -26.20 2.29 -7.21
N ASP A 87 -25.95 2.64 -8.46
CA ASP A 87 -25.75 1.67 -9.54
C ASP A 87 -24.51 0.79 -9.31
N SER A 88 -24.41 -0.31 -10.06
CA SER A 88 -23.34 -1.30 -9.94
C SER A 88 -21.94 -0.70 -10.16
N LYS A 89 -21.79 0.29 -11.06
CA LYS A 89 -20.50 0.90 -11.37
C LYS A 89 -19.99 1.78 -10.23
N ILE A 90 -20.87 2.58 -9.63
CA ILE A 90 -20.53 3.37 -8.43
C ILE A 90 -20.29 2.46 -7.23
N LYS A 91 -21.09 1.40 -7.07
CA LYS A 91 -20.87 0.41 -6.02
C LYS A 91 -19.50 -0.26 -6.12
N ALA A 92 -19.14 -0.70 -7.32
CA ALA A 92 -17.82 -1.26 -7.56
C ALA A 92 -16.70 -0.27 -7.29
N LEU A 93 -16.84 0.97 -7.78
CA LEU A 93 -15.88 2.04 -7.53
C LEU A 93 -15.65 2.24 -6.02
N TYR A 94 -16.70 2.38 -5.21
CA TYR A 94 -16.55 2.65 -3.78
C TYR A 94 -15.95 1.48 -3.01
N MET A 95 -16.45 0.25 -3.22
CA MET A 95 -15.91 -0.94 -2.54
C MET A 95 -14.42 -1.16 -2.84
N LEU A 96 -14.02 -0.94 -4.09
CA LEU A 96 -12.64 -1.14 -4.54
C LEU A 96 -11.69 -0.01 -4.18
N ASN A 97 -12.17 1.24 -4.09
CA ASN A 97 -11.31 2.41 -3.85
C ASN A 97 -11.31 2.88 -2.39
N PHE A 98 -12.25 2.40 -1.57
CA PHE A 98 -12.17 2.60 -0.13
C PHE A 98 -11.09 1.70 0.48
N SER A 99 -11.02 0.46 0.00
CA SER A 99 -10.08 -0.56 0.45
C SER A 99 -8.77 -0.56 -0.34
N GLY A 100 -7.79 -1.30 0.17
CA GLY A 100 -6.47 -1.47 -0.42
C GLY A 100 -5.52 -0.34 -0.04
N TYR A 101 -4.46 -0.70 0.67
CA TYR A 101 -3.37 0.21 1.03
C TYR A 101 -2.17 -0.01 0.12
N ASN A 102 -1.59 1.06 -0.41
CA ASN A 102 -0.33 1.00 -1.15
C ASN A 102 0.86 0.98 -0.18
N ILE A 103 1.07 -0.18 0.46
CA ILE A 103 2.09 -0.31 1.49
C ILE A 103 3.47 -0.51 0.87
N GLY A 104 3.68 -1.60 0.13
CA GLY A 104 4.99 -1.95 -0.41
C GLY A 104 5.64 -0.85 -1.28
N ALA A 105 4.88 -0.25 -2.19
CA ALA A 105 5.44 0.72 -3.15
C ALA A 105 5.47 2.17 -2.64
N PHE A 106 4.75 2.50 -1.57
CA PHE A 106 4.71 3.89 -1.07
C PHE A 106 5.07 3.99 0.42
N THR A 107 4.43 3.20 1.28
CA THR A 107 4.55 3.38 2.74
C THR A 107 5.84 2.77 3.30
N LEU A 108 6.25 1.61 2.77
CA LEU A 108 7.43 0.88 3.23
C LEU A 108 8.72 1.72 3.18
N PRO A 109 9.02 2.51 2.12
CA PRO A 109 10.10 3.47 2.11
C PRO A 109 10.17 4.42 3.32
N PHE A 110 9.02 4.96 3.77
CA PHE A 110 8.97 5.82 4.96
C PHE A 110 9.30 5.00 6.21
N ILE A 111 8.65 3.85 6.39
CA ILE A 111 8.92 2.97 7.54
C ILE A 111 10.40 2.57 7.59
N GLN A 112 11.00 2.20 6.46
CA GLN A 112 12.40 1.82 6.35
C GLN A 112 13.34 2.96 6.76
N ASN A 113 13.02 4.21 6.41
CA ASN A 113 13.89 5.36 6.67
C ASN A 113 13.75 5.98 8.07
N PHE A 114 12.60 5.79 8.72
CA PHE A 114 12.27 6.43 10.00
C PHE A 114 12.15 5.43 11.15
N LEU A 115 11.63 4.22 10.93
CA LEU A 115 11.36 3.22 11.98
C LEU A 115 12.29 1.99 11.91
N GLY A 116 13.19 1.95 10.93
CA GLY A 116 14.20 0.90 10.78
C GLY A 116 13.63 -0.50 10.49
N SER A 117 14.49 -1.50 10.57
CA SER A 117 14.16 -2.89 10.19
C SER A 117 13.00 -3.48 10.97
N PHE A 118 12.89 -3.21 12.27
CA PHE A 118 11.79 -3.71 13.09
C PHE A 118 10.44 -3.15 12.62
N GLY A 119 10.38 -1.84 12.29
CA GLY A 119 9.21 -1.24 11.69
C GLY A 119 8.86 -1.84 10.34
N VAL A 120 9.88 -2.11 9.50
CA VAL A 120 9.69 -2.76 8.19
C VAL A 120 9.04 -4.13 8.37
N ILE A 121 9.44 -4.90 9.37
CA ILE A 121 8.85 -6.21 9.59
C ILE A 121 7.39 -6.10 10.01
N ALA A 122 7.08 -5.19 10.95
CA ALA A 122 5.70 -4.94 11.38
C ALA A 122 4.79 -4.51 10.23
N ILE A 123 5.25 -3.60 9.36
CA ILE A 123 4.46 -3.14 8.21
C ILE A 123 4.31 -4.25 7.16
N CYS A 124 5.32 -5.11 6.97
CA CYS A 124 5.21 -6.29 6.11
C CYS A 124 4.12 -7.24 6.61
N MET A 125 4.02 -7.49 7.92
CA MET A 125 2.97 -8.34 8.49
C MET A 125 1.58 -7.78 8.20
N PHE A 126 1.38 -6.48 8.42
CA PHE A 126 0.15 -5.80 8.05
C PHE A 126 -0.12 -5.93 6.54
N ASP A 127 0.92 -5.80 5.71
CA ASP A 127 0.80 -5.86 4.25
C ASP A 127 0.45 -7.25 3.73
N VAL A 128 0.79 -8.34 4.44
CA VAL A 128 0.33 -9.70 4.08
C VAL A 128 -1.19 -9.76 4.09
N GLY A 129 -1.84 -9.25 5.16
CA GLY A 129 -3.29 -9.19 5.25
C GLY A 129 -3.91 -8.24 4.23
N ASN A 130 -3.30 -7.07 4.04
CA ASN A 130 -3.70 -6.10 3.03
C ASN A 130 -3.63 -6.66 1.60
N SER A 131 -2.60 -7.45 1.29
CA SER A 131 -2.35 -8.02 -0.04
C SER A 131 -3.50 -8.90 -0.52
N ILE A 132 -4.17 -9.62 0.39
CA ILE A 132 -5.36 -10.42 0.06
C ILE A 132 -6.44 -9.53 -0.57
N SER A 133 -6.68 -8.36 0.04
CA SER A 133 -7.66 -7.41 -0.48
C SER A 133 -7.18 -6.76 -1.77
N CYS A 134 -5.93 -6.30 -1.81
CA CYS A 134 -5.33 -5.64 -2.97
C CYS A 134 -5.22 -6.51 -4.23
N THR A 135 -5.08 -7.83 -4.10
CA THR A 135 -4.81 -8.74 -5.24
C THR A 135 -6.05 -9.47 -5.75
N GLY A 136 -7.22 -9.23 -5.17
CA GLY A 136 -8.49 -9.71 -5.72
C GLY A 136 -9.56 -10.02 -4.68
N GLY A 137 -9.24 -10.03 -3.39
CA GLY A 137 -10.24 -10.22 -2.33
C GLY A 137 -11.32 -9.15 -2.35
N SER A 138 -10.94 -7.87 -2.51
CA SER A 138 -11.92 -6.79 -2.66
C SER A 138 -12.73 -6.92 -3.95
N TYR A 139 -12.11 -7.36 -5.04
CA TYR A 139 -12.78 -7.64 -6.32
C TYR A 139 -13.83 -8.73 -6.20
N ALA A 140 -13.50 -9.88 -5.60
CA ALA A 140 -14.45 -10.98 -5.39
C ALA A 140 -15.68 -10.52 -4.58
N LEU A 141 -15.44 -9.87 -3.43
CA LEU A 141 -16.55 -9.36 -2.61
C LEU A 141 -17.38 -8.29 -3.34
N THR A 142 -16.74 -7.52 -4.23
CA THR A 142 -17.42 -6.52 -5.05
C THR A 142 -18.31 -7.15 -6.11
N THR A 143 -17.80 -8.14 -6.87
CA THR A 143 -18.56 -8.86 -7.91
C THR A 143 -19.78 -9.57 -7.33
N MET A 144 -19.63 -10.19 -6.16
CA MET A 144 -20.75 -10.76 -5.41
C MET A 144 -21.81 -9.69 -5.06
N ALA A 145 -21.39 -8.49 -4.66
CA ALA A 145 -22.30 -7.41 -4.23
C ALA A 145 -23.02 -6.68 -5.39
N ILE A 146 -22.49 -6.78 -6.62
CA ILE A 146 -23.11 -6.23 -7.84
C ILE A 146 -23.85 -7.30 -8.68
N ASN A 147 -23.91 -8.56 -8.20
CA ASN A 147 -24.49 -9.71 -8.91
C ASN A 147 -23.90 -9.94 -10.31
N ASP A 148 -22.59 -9.70 -10.47
CA ASP A 148 -21.92 -9.99 -11.74
C ASP A 148 -21.61 -11.50 -11.84
N SER A 149 -22.22 -12.17 -12.82
CA SER A 149 -22.09 -13.62 -13.06
C SER A 149 -20.75 -14.06 -13.64
N ASN A 150 -19.80 -13.16 -13.88
CA ASN A 150 -18.44 -13.47 -14.37
C ASN A 150 -17.55 -14.25 -13.36
N GLU A 151 -18.11 -14.70 -12.24
CA GLU A 151 -17.38 -14.98 -11.01
C GLU A 151 -17.07 -16.46 -10.70
N LYS A 152 -17.09 -17.36 -11.68
CA LYS A 152 -16.91 -18.80 -11.38
C LYS A 152 -15.51 -19.20 -10.87
N ASN A 153 -14.50 -18.31 -10.88
CA ASN A 153 -13.11 -18.62 -10.50
C ASN A 153 -12.43 -17.60 -9.55
N SER A 154 -13.17 -16.78 -8.79
CA SER A 154 -12.57 -15.67 -8.03
C SER A 154 -11.51 -16.10 -7.00
N LEU A 155 -11.74 -17.17 -6.23
CA LEU A 155 -10.77 -17.68 -5.25
C LEU A 155 -9.49 -18.22 -5.90
N LYS A 156 -9.61 -18.99 -6.99
CA LYS A 156 -8.47 -19.49 -7.76
C LYS A 156 -7.64 -18.33 -8.31
N ASN A 157 -8.31 -17.31 -8.85
CA ASN A 157 -7.66 -16.11 -9.38
C ASN A 157 -6.95 -15.28 -8.30
N ILE A 158 -7.52 -15.19 -7.09
CA ILE A 158 -6.87 -14.53 -5.95
C ILE A 158 -5.59 -15.30 -5.59
N PHE A 159 -5.69 -16.60 -5.40
CA PHE A 159 -4.53 -17.44 -5.05
C PHE A 159 -3.44 -17.36 -6.12
N GLU A 160 -3.81 -17.43 -7.40
CA GLU A 160 -2.86 -17.31 -8.52
C GLU A 160 -2.15 -15.96 -8.53
N LYS A 161 -2.86 -14.85 -8.25
CA LYS A 161 -2.25 -13.52 -8.18
C LYS A 161 -1.36 -13.34 -6.96
N LEU A 162 -1.76 -13.85 -5.80
CA LEU A 162 -0.93 -13.86 -4.59
C LEU A 162 0.35 -14.66 -4.83
N TYR A 163 0.23 -15.87 -5.38
CA TYR A 163 1.37 -16.73 -5.69
C TYR A 163 2.33 -16.11 -6.73
N LYS A 164 1.79 -15.41 -7.74
CA LYS A 164 2.60 -14.69 -8.73
C LYS A 164 3.17 -13.36 -8.23
N SER A 165 2.72 -12.85 -7.08
CA SER A 165 3.21 -11.61 -6.50
C SER A 165 4.52 -11.84 -5.77
N VAL A 166 5.63 -11.39 -6.37
CA VAL A 166 6.97 -11.52 -5.79
C VAL A 166 7.06 -10.88 -4.39
N PRO A 167 6.53 -9.66 -4.13
CA PRO A 167 6.51 -9.10 -2.78
C PRO A 167 5.76 -9.98 -1.78
N PHE A 168 4.57 -10.47 -2.16
CA PHE A 168 3.76 -11.30 -1.27
C PHE A 168 4.47 -12.62 -0.92
N MET A 169 5.00 -13.31 -1.93
CA MET A 169 5.78 -14.53 -1.71
C MET A 169 7.04 -14.27 -0.89
N THR A 170 7.66 -13.10 -1.04
CA THR A 170 8.79 -12.70 -0.20
C THR A 170 8.35 -12.53 1.25
N TYR A 171 7.22 -11.86 1.51
CA TYR A 171 6.66 -11.75 2.86
C TYR A 171 6.41 -13.12 3.49
N ILE A 172 5.73 -14.01 2.77
CA ILE A 172 5.41 -15.37 3.24
C ILE A 172 6.67 -16.20 3.48
N LEU A 173 7.65 -16.14 2.58
CA LEU A 173 8.91 -16.86 2.75
C LEU A 173 9.66 -16.35 3.99
N MET A 174 9.80 -15.03 4.14
CA MET A 174 10.46 -14.45 5.31
C MET A 174 9.72 -14.79 6.61
N LEU A 175 8.38 -14.81 6.56
CA LEU A 175 7.53 -15.24 7.67
C LEU A 175 7.80 -16.68 8.08
N ILE A 176 7.86 -17.61 7.12
CA ILE A 176 8.11 -19.03 7.36
C ILE A 176 9.50 -19.23 7.98
N LEU A 177 10.53 -18.60 7.40
CA LEU A 177 11.89 -18.66 7.94
C LEU A 177 11.96 -18.11 9.37
N ALA A 178 11.25 -17.00 9.63
CA ALA A 178 11.11 -16.41 10.96
C ALA A 178 10.43 -17.35 11.98
N ILE A 179 9.36 -18.06 11.59
CA ILE A 179 8.65 -19.00 12.45
C ILE A 179 9.56 -20.18 12.84
N ILE A 180 10.26 -20.74 11.85
CA ILE A 180 11.15 -21.91 12.00
C ILE A 180 12.47 -21.51 12.69
N GLY A 181 12.78 -20.20 12.76
CA GLY A 181 14.00 -19.69 13.40
C GLY A 181 15.24 -19.81 12.51
N ILE A 182 15.06 -19.93 11.20
CA ILE A 182 16.16 -19.99 10.25
C ILE A 182 16.66 -18.58 9.99
N LYS A 183 17.92 -18.33 10.35
CA LYS A 183 18.60 -17.07 10.03
C LYS A 183 19.01 -17.04 8.57
N ILE A 184 18.90 -15.86 7.98
CA ILE A 184 19.33 -15.63 6.59
C ILE A 184 20.86 -15.55 6.56
N PRO A 185 21.54 -16.29 5.67
CA PRO A 185 22.99 -16.23 5.53
C PRO A 185 23.50 -14.81 5.27
N ALA A 186 24.60 -14.43 5.91
CA ALA A 186 25.20 -13.10 5.78
C ALA A 186 25.45 -12.66 4.31
N PRO A 187 25.93 -13.53 3.39
CA PRO A 187 26.10 -13.14 1.99
C PRO A 187 24.80 -12.69 1.30
N ILE A 188 23.67 -13.34 1.62
CA ILE A 188 22.36 -12.97 1.07
C ILE A 188 21.93 -11.61 1.63
N ILE A 189 22.14 -11.37 2.93
CA ILE A 189 21.86 -10.07 3.56
C ILE A 189 22.72 -8.97 2.94
N SER A 190 24.00 -9.19 2.68
CA SER A 190 24.88 -8.20 2.04
C SER A 190 24.44 -7.82 0.63
N ILE A 191 24.02 -8.78 -0.19
CA ILE A 191 23.53 -8.51 -1.55
C ILE A 191 22.19 -7.77 -1.50
N THR A 192 21.26 -8.28 -0.69
CA THR A 192 19.91 -7.71 -0.60
C THR A 192 19.88 -6.35 0.08
N SER A 193 20.80 -6.05 0.99
CA SER A 193 20.92 -4.73 1.59
C SER A 193 21.41 -3.69 0.59
N LEU A 194 22.38 -4.04 -0.28
CA LEU A 194 22.85 -3.16 -1.35
C LEU A 194 21.71 -2.78 -2.30
N ILE A 195 20.94 -3.77 -2.76
CA ILE A 195 19.80 -3.54 -3.66
C ILE A 195 18.68 -2.80 -2.90
N GLY A 196 18.38 -3.24 -1.67
CA GLY A 196 17.32 -2.69 -0.84
C GLY A 196 17.56 -1.24 -0.40
N ALA A 197 18.81 -0.77 -0.39
CA ALA A 197 19.14 0.64 -0.14
C ALA A 197 18.57 1.58 -1.21
N ALA A 198 18.39 1.09 -2.45
CA ALA A 198 17.78 1.87 -3.53
C ALA A 198 16.25 2.04 -3.39
N ASN A 199 15.61 1.29 -2.47
CA ASN A 199 14.16 1.22 -2.35
C ASN A 199 13.51 2.59 -2.13
N GLY A 200 14.07 3.42 -1.24
CA GLY A 200 13.51 4.73 -0.96
C GLY A 200 13.39 5.60 -2.21
N PHE A 201 14.49 5.73 -2.97
CA PHE A 201 14.51 6.52 -4.20
C PHE A 201 13.63 5.90 -5.30
N MET A 202 13.83 4.61 -5.59
CA MET A 202 13.18 3.96 -6.73
C MET A 202 11.67 3.82 -6.54
N ALA A 203 11.20 3.56 -5.32
CA ALA A 203 9.77 3.49 -5.01
C ALA A 203 9.09 4.87 -5.17
N MET A 204 9.72 5.95 -4.68
CA MET A 204 9.20 7.30 -4.84
C MET A 204 9.21 7.75 -6.32
N LEU A 205 10.23 7.36 -7.08
CA LEU A 205 10.28 7.61 -8.52
C LEU A 205 9.14 6.87 -9.24
N MET A 206 8.96 5.57 -8.94
CA MET A 206 7.85 4.77 -9.46
C MET A 206 6.50 5.43 -9.17
N VAL A 207 6.26 5.86 -7.94
CA VAL A 207 5.04 6.58 -7.55
C VAL A 207 4.86 7.83 -8.41
N GLY A 208 5.90 8.65 -8.59
CA GLY A 208 5.90 9.81 -9.48
C GLY A 208 5.53 9.48 -10.94
N LEU A 209 6.04 8.38 -11.47
CA LEU A 209 5.72 7.90 -12.82
C LEU A 209 4.29 7.36 -12.93
N MET A 210 3.70 6.89 -11.83
CA MET A 210 2.32 6.40 -11.80
C MET A 210 1.28 7.52 -11.67
N PHE A 211 1.69 8.75 -11.32
CA PHE A 211 0.75 9.87 -11.23
C PHE A 211 0.00 10.11 -12.53
N GLU A 212 -1.34 10.21 -12.41
CA GLU A 212 -2.26 10.54 -13.48
C GLU A 212 -3.22 11.64 -13.01
N ILE A 213 -2.99 12.85 -13.50
CA ILE A 213 -3.87 13.98 -13.20
C ILE A 213 -4.83 14.16 -14.37
N SER A 214 -6.11 13.90 -14.12
CA SER A 214 -7.21 14.23 -15.03
C SER A 214 -8.21 15.13 -14.30
N PHE A 215 -8.22 16.41 -14.64
CA PHE A 215 -9.15 17.38 -14.03
C PHE A 215 -10.50 17.32 -14.75
N LYS A 216 -11.44 16.57 -14.17
CA LYS A 216 -12.86 16.60 -14.53
C LYS A 216 -13.67 16.93 -13.27
N TRP A 217 -14.57 17.90 -13.34
CA TRP A 217 -15.36 18.32 -12.18
C TRP A 217 -16.15 17.18 -11.52
N ASP A 218 -16.74 16.29 -12.33
CA ASP A 218 -17.43 15.09 -11.80
C ASP A 218 -16.47 14.10 -11.13
N TYR A 219 -15.19 14.08 -11.53
CA TYR A 219 -14.19 13.22 -10.88
C TYR A 219 -13.80 13.76 -9.51
N ILE A 220 -13.68 15.09 -9.38
CA ILE A 220 -13.28 15.76 -8.16
C ILE A 220 -14.24 15.42 -7.02
N SER A 221 -15.55 15.62 -7.20
CA SER A 221 -16.53 15.38 -6.13
C SER A 221 -16.49 13.93 -5.61
N LYS A 222 -16.49 12.94 -6.52
CA LYS A 222 -16.47 11.52 -6.15
C LYS A 222 -15.13 11.10 -5.53
N ALA A 223 -14.01 11.60 -6.04
CA ALA A 223 -12.70 11.33 -5.48
C ALA A 223 -12.58 11.89 -4.06
N PHE A 224 -12.99 13.14 -3.84
CA PHE A 224 -13.00 13.73 -2.49
C PHE A 224 -13.89 12.96 -1.54
N PHE A 225 -15.08 12.51 -1.97
CA PHE A 225 -15.93 11.66 -1.15
C PHE A 225 -15.21 10.36 -0.73
N ILE A 226 -14.57 9.66 -1.68
CA ILE A 226 -13.76 8.46 -1.39
C ILE A 226 -12.70 8.76 -0.32
N LEU A 227 -11.95 9.85 -0.52
CA LEU A 227 -10.85 10.21 0.38
C LEU A 227 -11.33 10.63 1.77
N ILE A 228 -12.41 11.41 1.87
CA ILE A 228 -12.98 11.83 3.16
C ILE A 228 -13.35 10.60 3.99
N ILE A 229 -14.09 9.65 3.43
CA ILE A 229 -14.47 8.43 4.17
C ILE A 229 -13.23 7.65 4.60
N ARG A 230 -12.26 7.48 3.70
CA ARG A 230 -11.03 6.73 3.97
C ARG A 230 -10.19 7.38 5.06
N TYR A 231 -10.05 8.71 5.04
CA TYR A 231 -9.25 9.44 6.03
C TYR A 231 -9.95 9.63 7.37
N ILE A 232 -11.29 9.71 7.41
CA ILE A 232 -12.05 9.63 8.66
C ILE A 232 -11.84 8.25 9.30
N PHE A 233 -12.00 7.17 8.52
CA PHE A 233 -11.72 5.82 8.99
C PHE A 233 -10.28 5.67 9.48
N ALA A 234 -9.31 6.20 8.73
CA ALA A 234 -7.90 6.21 9.09
C ALA A 234 -7.67 6.95 10.42
N GLY A 235 -8.27 8.12 10.63
CA GLY A 235 -8.14 8.88 11.87
C GLY A 235 -8.68 8.15 13.09
N ILE A 236 -9.88 7.57 12.98
CA ILE A 236 -10.49 6.78 14.06
C ILE A 236 -9.62 5.55 14.38
N THR A 237 -9.22 4.82 13.34
CA THR A 237 -8.44 3.59 13.50
C THR A 237 -7.03 3.87 14.02
N ALA A 238 -6.39 4.96 13.57
CA ALA A 238 -5.10 5.41 14.08
C ALA A 238 -5.19 5.76 15.58
N PHE A 239 -6.24 6.47 15.99
CA PHE A 239 -6.47 6.77 17.41
C PHE A 239 -6.63 5.47 18.23
N ILE A 240 -7.37 4.50 17.72
CA ILE A 240 -7.53 3.18 18.36
C ILE A 240 -6.19 2.45 18.45
N PHE A 241 -5.46 2.37 17.34
CA PHE A 241 -4.19 1.66 17.25
C PHE A 241 -3.11 2.25 18.16
N TYR A 242 -3.05 3.58 18.23
CA TYR A 242 -2.06 4.27 19.04
C TYR A 242 -2.34 4.15 20.54
N ASN A 243 -3.60 4.26 20.97
CA ASN A 243 -3.91 4.36 22.41
C ASN A 243 -4.27 3.03 23.06
N PHE A 244 -4.84 2.07 22.33
CA PHE A 244 -5.46 0.88 22.94
C PHE A 244 -4.79 -0.45 22.60
N LEU A 245 -3.98 -0.54 21.54
CA LEU A 245 -3.33 -1.80 21.22
C LEU A 245 -2.14 -2.10 22.16
N PRO A 246 -2.02 -3.32 22.70
CA PRO A 246 -0.96 -3.69 23.64
C PRO A 246 0.36 -4.04 22.91
N PHE A 247 0.82 -3.17 22.01
CA PHE A 247 2.08 -3.34 21.29
C PHE A 247 3.11 -2.28 21.70
N SER A 248 4.38 -2.55 21.37
CA SER A 248 5.45 -1.57 21.50
C SER A 248 5.11 -0.27 20.76
N LEU A 249 5.67 0.85 21.21
CA LEU A 249 5.43 2.16 20.60
C LEU A 249 5.72 2.15 19.10
N VAL A 250 6.81 1.51 18.70
CA VAL A 250 7.22 1.37 17.28
C VAL A 250 6.13 0.69 16.45
N ILE A 251 5.56 -0.44 16.92
CA ILE A 251 4.49 -1.14 16.18
C ILE A 251 3.25 -0.25 16.07
N ARG A 252 2.87 0.43 17.15
CA ARG A 252 1.71 1.35 17.13
C ARG A 252 1.92 2.50 16.15
N GLN A 253 3.11 3.08 16.11
CA GLN A 253 3.50 4.12 15.14
C GLN A 253 3.48 3.59 13.69
N VAL A 254 3.98 2.38 13.45
CA VAL A 254 3.90 1.72 12.14
C VAL A 254 2.44 1.57 11.69
N LEU A 255 1.56 1.09 12.56
CA LEU A 255 0.14 0.89 12.26
C LEU A 255 -0.61 2.20 11.97
N VAL A 256 -0.27 3.26 12.72
CA VAL A 256 -0.78 4.61 12.45
C VAL A 256 -0.35 5.06 11.05
N ILE A 257 0.92 4.93 10.68
CA ILE A 257 1.38 5.32 9.33
C ILE A 257 0.73 4.42 8.25
N ALA A 258 0.59 3.12 8.52
CA ALA A 258 -0.01 2.15 7.59
C ALA A 258 -1.44 2.52 7.18
N ILE A 259 -2.27 2.94 8.12
CA ILE A 259 -3.70 3.22 7.85
C ILE A 259 -3.89 4.48 7.01
N PHE A 260 -2.90 5.38 6.99
CA PHE A 260 -2.87 6.56 6.14
C PHE A 260 -2.23 6.31 4.77
N ALA A 261 -1.73 5.11 4.48
CA ALA A 261 -1.18 4.75 3.18
C ALA A 261 -2.19 4.98 2.04
N PRO A 262 -1.78 5.45 0.86
CA PRO A 262 -2.69 5.79 -0.24
C PRO A 262 -3.43 4.57 -0.80
N ILE A 263 -4.44 4.83 -1.65
CA ILE A 263 -5.23 3.79 -2.31
C ILE A 263 -4.31 2.90 -3.16
N SER A 264 -4.52 1.58 -3.06
CA SER A 264 -3.77 0.59 -3.84
C SER A 264 -3.81 0.86 -5.34
N ALA A 265 -2.68 0.70 -6.01
CA ALA A 265 -2.57 0.87 -7.46
C ALA A 265 -3.41 -0.16 -8.26
N LEU A 266 -3.73 -1.30 -7.67
CA LEU A 266 -4.55 -2.33 -8.33
C LEU A 266 -6.05 -2.00 -8.32
N SER A 267 -6.48 -1.00 -7.55
CA SER A 267 -7.88 -0.61 -7.42
C SER A 267 -8.48 -0.14 -8.75
N SER A 268 -7.70 0.57 -9.58
CA SER A 268 -8.16 1.04 -10.90
C SER A 268 -8.34 -0.09 -11.89
N TYR A 269 -7.41 -1.04 -11.91
CA TYR A 269 -7.50 -2.27 -12.71
C TYR A 269 -8.76 -3.09 -12.36
N PHE A 270 -9.05 -3.27 -11.07
CA PHE A 270 -10.25 -3.98 -10.65
C PHE A 270 -11.53 -3.19 -10.88
N THR A 271 -11.47 -1.86 -10.77
CA THR A 271 -12.60 -0.99 -11.08
C THR A 271 -12.98 -1.13 -12.55
N GLU A 272 -11.99 -1.17 -13.45
CA GLU A 272 -12.20 -1.42 -14.88
C GLU A 272 -12.86 -2.76 -15.16
N LYS A 273 -12.43 -3.83 -14.45
CA LYS A 273 -13.03 -5.16 -14.60
C LYS A 273 -14.49 -5.25 -14.19
N CYS A 274 -14.96 -4.37 -13.31
CA CYS A 274 -16.36 -4.27 -12.92
C CYS A 274 -17.13 -3.24 -13.77
N ASP A 275 -16.64 -2.89 -14.96
CA ASP A 275 -17.17 -1.84 -15.83
C ASP A 275 -17.29 -0.45 -15.17
N GLY A 276 -16.52 -0.24 -14.10
CA GLY A 276 -16.43 1.01 -13.35
C GLY A 276 -15.54 2.04 -14.04
N ASN A 277 -15.55 3.27 -13.52
CA ASN A 277 -14.73 4.35 -14.07
C ASN A 277 -13.28 4.25 -13.56
N SER A 278 -12.42 3.56 -14.32
CA SER A 278 -10.99 3.40 -14.02
C SER A 278 -10.25 4.75 -13.97
N GLY A 279 -10.59 5.70 -14.83
CA GLY A 279 -9.99 7.04 -14.83
C GLY A 279 -10.26 7.82 -13.52
N LEU A 280 -11.47 7.70 -12.97
CA LEU A 280 -11.80 8.27 -11.66
C LEU A 280 -11.06 7.53 -10.53
N SER A 281 -10.95 6.20 -10.60
CA SER A 281 -10.16 5.43 -9.64
C SER A 281 -8.68 5.82 -9.64
N SER A 282 -8.04 5.93 -10.82
CA SER A 282 -6.66 6.41 -10.95
C SER A 282 -6.48 7.84 -10.45
N PHE A 283 -7.45 8.72 -10.70
CA PHE A 283 -7.43 10.09 -10.18
C PHE A 283 -7.54 10.12 -8.65
N ALA A 284 -8.47 9.35 -8.06
CA ALA A 284 -8.60 9.23 -6.61
C ALA A 284 -7.34 8.65 -5.97
N SER A 285 -6.70 7.64 -6.58
CA SER A 285 -5.43 7.09 -6.13
C SER A 285 -4.30 8.12 -6.16
N SER A 286 -4.15 8.86 -7.27
CA SER A 286 -3.17 9.95 -7.38
C SER A 286 -3.38 11.03 -6.32
N LEU A 287 -4.63 11.45 -6.11
CA LEU A 287 -4.97 12.44 -5.09
C LEU A 287 -4.72 11.91 -3.67
N SER A 288 -5.00 10.63 -3.42
CA SER A 288 -4.69 9.98 -2.15
C SER A 288 -3.20 9.99 -1.84
N ILE A 289 -2.32 9.87 -2.84
CA ILE A 289 -0.87 9.95 -2.61
C ILE A 289 -0.50 11.33 -2.06
N ILE A 290 -1.03 12.41 -2.64
CA ILE A 290 -0.76 13.78 -2.18
C ILE A 290 -1.19 13.97 -0.72
N PHE A 291 -2.42 13.59 -0.39
CA PHE A 291 -2.91 13.71 0.99
C PHE A 291 -2.14 12.81 1.96
N SER A 292 -1.84 11.57 1.58
CA SER A 292 -1.09 10.63 2.42
C SER A 292 0.32 11.13 2.70
N ILE A 293 1.00 11.72 1.72
CA ILE A 293 2.32 12.35 1.92
C ILE A 293 2.26 13.42 3.00
N ILE A 294 1.30 14.35 2.89
CA ILE A 294 1.16 15.48 3.82
C ILE A 294 0.88 14.95 5.23
N ILE A 295 -0.07 14.02 5.35
CA ILE A 295 -0.48 13.46 6.64
C ILE A 295 0.64 12.63 7.26
N ILE A 296 1.28 11.72 6.51
CA ILE A 296 2.37 10.89 7.02
C ILE A 296 3.57 11.74 7.42
N THR A 297 3.91 12.78 6.65
CA THR A 297 4.98 13.72 7.03
C THR A 297 4.67 14.41 8.34
N PHE A 298 3.44 14.90 8.51
CA PHE A 298 3.00 15.50 9.77
C PHE A 298 3.06 14.50 10.93
N LEU A 299 2.58 13.27 10.72
CA LEU A 299 2.60 12.21 11.74
C LEU A 299 4.02 11.83 12.16
N ILE A 300 4.96 11.72 11.22
CA ILE A 300 6.36 11.42 11.54
C ILE A 300 6.94 12.52 12.45
N ILE A 301 6.64 13.79 12.15
CA ILE A 301 7.08 14.92 12.99
C ILE A 301 6.41 14.88 14.37
N TYR A 302 5.09 14.69 14.41
CA TYR A 302 4.30 14.72 15.64
C TYR A 302 4.61 13.55 16.57
N LEU A 303 4.85 12.36 16.01
CA LEU A 303 5.20 11.15 16.76
C LEU A 303 6.70 11.06 17.09
N GLU A 304 7.48 12.09 16.72
CA GLU A 304 8.93 12.20 16.95
C GLU A 304 9.75 11.03 16.38
N ILE A 305 9.44 10.61 15.16
CA ILE A 305 10.07 9.50 14.44
C ILE A 305 11.05 10.00 13.36
#